data_AF-A0A524CQE3-F1
#
_entry.id   AF-A0A524CQE3-F1
#
_cell.length_a   1.000
_cell.length_b   1.000
_cell.length_c   1.000
_cell.angle_alpha   90.00
_cell.angle_beta   90.00
_cell.angle_gamma   90.00
#
_symmetry.space_group_name_H-M   'P 1'
#
loop_
_entity.id
_entity.type
_entity.pdbx_description
1 polymer ?
#
loop_
_entity_poly.entity_id
_entity_poly.type
_entity_poly.pdbx_seq_one_letter_code
_entity_poly.pdbx_strand_id
1 'polypeptide(L)'
;MTVKTNSDRILKLKNNLLSSRYELCIERVKFFTKIYKEYPDDPEIIKRVKAVAYTLRHMTIFFREDELLVGNETSKNLGEKINLDLQ
;
A
#
# COMPACT_ATOMS: atom_id res chain seq x y z
N MET A 1 25.28 9.24 22.01
CA MET A 1 24.48 8.00 22.15
C MET A 1 24.76 7.10 20.95
N THR A 2 25.65 6.13 21.10
CA THR A 2 25.94 5.14 20.06
C THR A 2 24.96 3.99 20.24
N VAL A 3 23.87 4.00 19.46
CA VAL A 3 22.93 2.87 19.42
C VAL A 3 23.68 1.67 18.88
N LYS A 4 24.02 0.75 19.77
CA LYS A 4 24.74 -0.48 19.45
C LYS A 4 23.74 -1.56 19.08
N THR A 5 24.04 -2.21 17.96
CA THR A 5 23.56 -3.53 17.51
C THR A 5 22.17 -3.57 16.89
N ASN A 6 22.11 -3.58 15.55
CA ASN A 6 20.93 -4.08 14.85
C ASN A 6 20.71 -5.53 15.26
N SER A 7 19.64 -5.82 16.01
CA SER A 7 19.25 -7.21 16.31
C SER A 7 19.16 -8.04 15.03
N ASP A 8 19.32 -9.36 15.13
CA ASP A 8 19.19 -10.27 13.99
C ASP A 8 17.88 -10.06 13.23
N ARG A 9 16.79 -9.75 13.97
CA ARG A 9 15.49 -9.36 13.43
C ARG A 9 15.58 -8.13 12.50
N ILE A 10 16.25 -7.05 12.95
CA ILE A 10 16.42 -5.82 12.16
C ILE A 10 17.29 -6.07 10.93
N LEU A 11 18.34 -6.89 11.06
CA LEU A 11 19.21 -7.25 9.94
C LEU A 11 18.45 -8.04 8.88
N LYS A 12 17.63 -9.02 9.28
CA LYS A 12 16.75 -9.76 8.36
C LYS A 12 15.76 -8.84 7.63
N LEU A 13 15.06 -7.97 8.36
CA LEU A 13 14.12 -7.01 7.75
C LEU A 13 14.81 -6.07 6.76
N LYS A 14 16.00 -5.57 7.10
CA LYS A 14 16.80 -4.72 6.21
C LYS A 14 17.24 -5.48 4.96
N ASN A 15 17.75 -6.70 5.10
CA ASN A 15 18.18 -7.51 3.97
C ASN A 15 17.00 -7.85 3.05
N ASN A 16 15.84 -8.22 3.62
CA ASN A 16 14.62 -8.46 2.87
C ASN A 16 14.14 -7.24 2.09
N LEU A 17 14.22 -6.04 2.69
CA LEU A 17 13.89 -4.80 2.00
C LEU A 17 14.85 -4.51 0.84
N LEU A 18 16.16 -4.61 1.08
CA LEU A 18 17.20 -4.30 0.09
C LEU A 18 17.29 -5.33 -1.05
N SER A 19 16.89 -6.58 -0.82
CA SER A 19 16.83 -7.61 -1.85
C SER A 19 15.52 -7.60 -2.64
N SER A 20 14.53 -6.83 -2.20
CA SER A 20 13.23 -6.75 -2.87
C SER A 20 13.30 -5.95 -4.16
N ARG A 21 12.57 -6.41 -5.16
CA ARG A 21 12.44 -5.69 -6.43
C ARG A 21 11.50 -4.49 -6.25
N TYR A 22 11.87 -3.37 -6.86
CA TYR A 22 10.95 -2.23 -7.03
C TYR A 22 9.82 -2.62 -7.99
N GLU A 23 8.58 -2.51 -7.51
CA GLU A 23 7.37 -2.88 -8.24
C GLU A 23 6.35 -1.74 -8.28
N LEU A 24 5.41 -1.81 -9.21
CA LEU A 24 4.22 -0.95 -9.23
C LEU A 24 3.01 -1.73 -8.71
N CYS A 25 2.27 -1.13 -7.78
CA CYS A 25 1.00 -1.65 -7.28
C CYS A 25 -0.17 -0.95 -7.97
N ILE A 26 -1.01 -1.74 -8.63
CA ILE A 26 -2.17 -1.25 -9.39
C ILE A 26 -3.51 -1.42 -8.67
N GLU A 27 -3.53 -1.94 -7.45
CA GLU A 27 -4.79 -2.21 -6.73
C GLU A 27 -5.60 -0.94 -6.51
N ARG A 28 -4.98 0.10 -5.94
CA ARG A 28 -5.66 1.37 -5.68
C ARG A 28 -6.24 1.98 -6.95
N VAL A 29 -5.46 2.09 -8.03
CA VAL A 29 -5.95 2.67 -9.30
C VAL A 29 -7.09 1.84 -9.90
N LYS A 30 -7.03 0.50 -9.78
CA LYS A 30 -8.11 -0.39 -10.22
C LYS A 30 -9.38 -0.16 -9.40
N PHE A 31 -9.27 -0.01 -8.08
CA PHE A 31 -10.40 0.25 -7.19
C PHE A 31 -11.01 1.63 -7.42
N PHE A 32 -10.19 2.66 -7.58
CA PHE A 32 -10.65 4.01 -7.93
C PHE A 32 -11.39 4.01 -9.25
N THR A 33 -10.79 3.41 -10.28
CA THR A 33 -11.42 3.31 -11.61
C THR A 33 -12.76 2.59 -11.55
N LYS A 34 -12.86 1.51 -10.75
CA LYS A 34 -14.13 0.80 -10.54
C LYS A 34 -15.20 1.73 -9.95
N ILE A 35 -14.90 2.42 -8.85
CA ILE A 35 -15.86 3.31 -8.18
C ILE A 35 -16.28 4.47 -9.10
N TYR A 36 -15.36 5.07 -9.84
CA TYR A 36 -15.70 6.16 -10.76
C TYR A 36 -16.59 5.69 -11.92
N LYS A 37 -16.46 4.43 -12.36
CA LYS A 37 -17.34 3.82 -13.37
C LYS A 37 -18.72 3.44 -12.81
N GLU A 38 -18.79 2.98 -11.56
CA GLU A 38 -20.05 2.57 -10.92
C GLU A 38 -20.92 3.74 -10.48
N TYR A 39 -20.30 4.89 -10.14
CA TYR A 39 -21.00 6.06 -9.63
C TYR A 39 -20.68 7.32 -10.46
N PRO A 40 -21.02 7.38 -11.76
CA PRO A 40 -20.65 8.50 -12.61
C PRO A 40 -21.26 9.84 -12.17
N ASP A 41 -22.48 9.81 -11.62
CA ASP A 41 -23.27 11.00 -11.25
C ASP A 41 -22.99 11.52 -9.83
N ASP A 42 -22.20 10.79 -9.04
CA ASP A 42 -21.83 11.24 -7.70
C ASP A 42 -20.93 12.49 -7.76
N PRO A 43 -21.07 13.42 -6.81
CA PRO A 43 -20.09 14.50 -6.63
C PRO A 43 -18.68 13.93 -6.46
N GLU A 44 -17.68 14.64 -6.99
CA GLU A 44 -16.29 14.18 -7.01
C GLU A 44 -15.76 13.76 -5.63
N ILE A 45 -16.07 14.54 -4.59
CA ILE A 45 -15.70 14.21 -3.22
C ILE A 45 -16.32 12.89 -2.74
N ILE A 46 -17.55 12.60 -3.13
CA ILE A 46 -18.25 11.37 -2.75
C ILE A 46 -17.64 10.16 -3.46
N LYS A 47 -17.29 10.27 -4.75
CA LYS A 47 -16.57 9.22 -5.49
C LYS A 47 -15.25 8.88 -4.82
N ARG A 48 -14.48 9.89 -4.41
CA ARG A 48 -13.20 9.71 -3.69
C ARG A 48 -13.37 9.00 -2.35
N VAL A 49 -14.33 9.42 -1.54
CA VAL A 49 -14.63 8.77 -0.25
C VAL A 49 -15.02 7.31 -0.47
N LYS A 50 -15.90 7.03 -1.43
CA LYS A 50 -16.29 5.66 -1.80
C LYS A 50 -15.08 4.83 -2.26
N ALA A 51 -14.20 5.40 -3.07
CA ALA A 51 -13.00 4.75 -3.59
C ALA A 51 -11.97 4.42 -2.50
N VAL A 52 -11.72 5.34 -1.56
CA VAL A 52 -10.88 5.08 -0.38
C VAL A 52 -11.48 3.98 0.47
N ALA A 53 -12.78 4.07 0.79
CA ALA A 53 -13.46 3.07 1.61
C ALA A 53 -13.48 1.69 0.94
N TYR A 54 -13.65 1.62 -0.39
CA TYR A 54 -13.55 0.38 -1.15
C TYR A 54 -12.12 -0.17 -1.10
N THR A 55 -11.10 0.67 -1.30
CA THR A 55 -9.69 0.27 -1.25
C THR A 55 -9.34 -0.37 0.09
N LEU A 56 -9.64 0.30 1.20
CA LEU A 56 -9.33 -0.21 2.55
C LEU A 56 -10.04 -1.54 2.87
N ARG A 57 -11.21 -1.79 2.27
CA ARG A 57 -11.96 -3.05 2.45
C ARG A 57 -11.45 -4.21 1.60
N HIS A 58 -10.78 -3.94 0.48
CA HIS A 58 -10.46 -4.95 -0.53
C HIS A 58 -8.98 -5.05 -0.89
N MET A 59 -8.13 -4.14 -0.40
CA MET A 59 -6.68 -4.21 -0.63
C MET A 59 -6.08 -5.46 -0.04
N THR A 60 -5.03 -5.96 -0.68
CA THR A 60 -4.27 -7.09 -0.17
C THR A 60 -3.65 -6.72 1.18
N ILE A 61 -3.90 -7.55 2.20
CA ILE A 61 -3.24 -7.47 3.50
C ILE A 61 -2.27 -8.63 3.61
N PHE A 62 -1.01 -8.32 3.94
CA PHE A 62 0.01 -9.33 4.21
C PHE A 62 0.90 -8.89 5.36
N PHE A 63 1.56 -9.87 5.97
CA PHE A 63 2.52 -9.67 7.05
C PHE A 63 3.86 -10.24 6.60
N ARG A 64 4.94 -9.49 6.79
CA ARG A 64 6.29 -10.01 6.56
C ARG A 64 6.77 -10.73 7.81
N GLU A 65 7.62 -11.73 7.62
CA GLU A 65 8.29 -12.38 8.73
C GLU A 65 9.08 -11.34 9.55
N ASP A 66 9.11 -11.49 10.87
CA ASP A 66 9.85 -10.64 11.81
C ASP A 66 9.37 -9.16 11.94
N GLU A 67 8.26 -8.79 11.28
CA GLU A 67 7.60 -7.49 11.45
C GLU A 67 6.89 -7.37 12.80
N LEU A 68 7.10 -6.23 13.48
CA LEU A 68 6.35 -5.84 14.67
C LEU A 68 5.31 -4.75 14.37
N LEU A 69 5.60 -3.91 13.38
CA LEU A 69 4.67 -2.91 12.86
C LEU A 69 4.23 -3.40 11.48
N VAL A 70 2.94 -3.69 11.37
CA VAL A 70 2.34 -4.27 10.19
C VAL A 70 1.49 -3.24 9.46
N GLY A 71 1.27 -3.49 8.17
CA GLY A 71 0.48 -2.62 7.31
C GLY A 71 1.31 -2.09 6.15
N ASN A 72 0.76 -2.25 4.95
CA ASN A 72 1.32 -1.72 3.72
C ASN A 72 0.15 -1.19 2.88
N GLU A 73 0.39 -0.10 2.18
CA GLU A 73 -0.54 0.56 1.27
C GLU A 73 -0.49 -0.01 -0.16
N THR A 74 0.34 -1.03 -0.36
CA THR A 74 0.49 -1.78 -1.60
C THR A 74 0.41 -3.27 -1.33
N SER A 75 0.13 -4.07 -2.36
CA SER A 75 0.20 -5.54 -2.31
C SER A 75 1.64 -6.08 -2.36
N LYS A 76 2.66 -5.22 -2.32
CA LYS A 76 4.06 -5.56 -2.62
C LYS A 76 5.00 -5.06 -1.54
N ASN A 77 6.10 -5.78 -1.31
CA ASN A 77 7.06 -5.41 -0.26
C ASN A 77 7.72 -4.04 -0.51
N LEU A 78 8.13 -3.80 -1.76
CA LEU A 78 8.73 -2.54 -2.22
C LEU A 78 7.96 -2.06 -3.46
N GLY A 79 6.67 -1.77 -3.25
CA GLY A 79 5.76 -1.30 -4.27
C GLY A 79 5.48 0.19 -4.15
N GLU A 80 5.43 0.89 -5.29
CA GLU A 80 4.85 2.23 -5.36
C GLU A 80 3.42 2.15 -5.88
N LYS A 81 2.51 2.96 -5.32
CA LYS A 81 1.10 3.00 -5.74
C LYS A 81 0.87 4.13 -6.73
N ILE A 82 -0.02 3.90 -7.70
CA ILE A 82 -0.41 4.93 -8.66
C ILE A 82 -1.63 5.69 -8.13
N ASN A 83 -1.50 7.00 -7.92
CA ASN A 83 -2.58 7.90 -7.52
C ASN A 83 -2.95 8.81 -8.71
N LEU A 84 -4.05 8.48 -9.39
CA LEU A 84 -4.57 9.32 -10.49
C LEU A 84 -5.54 10.41 -9.98
N ASP A 85 -5.90 10.37 -8.71
CA ASP A 85 -6.87 11.26 -8.09
C ASP A 85 -6.24 12.57 -7.55
N LEU A 86 -4.97 12.88 -7.77
CA LEU A 86 -4.35 14.09 -7.18
C LEU A 86 -4.56 15.40 -7.97
N GLN A 87 -5.48 15.42 -8.92
CA GLN A 87 -5.88 16.62 -9.67
C GLN A 87 -7.12 17.27 -9.08
#